data_AF-A0A8B6E3J5-F1
#
_entry.id   AF-A0A8B6E3J5-F1
#
_cell.length_a   1.000
_cell.length_b   1.000
_cell.length_c   1.000
_cell.angle_alpha   90.00
_cell.angle_beta   90.00
_cell.angle_gamma   90.00
#
_symmetry.space_group_name_H-M   'P 1'
#
loop_
_entity.id
_entity.type
_entity.pdbx_description
1 polymer ?
#
loop_
_entity_poly.entity_id
_entity_poly.type
_entity_poly.pdbx_seq_one_letter_code
_entity_poly.pdbx_strand_id
1 'polypeptide(L)'
;MLSLAHQNGPQILQDLSRSKNKHKYYKYKRDLSHLLIGKNSDAVAGWLMLASFFYVHEHYLLSLDIINHAVRKCTSEKLYHWQIGLNQTQENLLYFFKRTELCTILKAITVECPKFPPNSPISPQELQLNGCEQLLDLHPLIFAHFLSFLCYYHLHEQRLCKQSLLQLRQTIMKPLTTDRSYIYNDILSIICLGICYQMIGDTHSARQCFLQATQIDEENLTSAAMRLCNCNVD
;
A
#
# COMPACT_ATOMS: atom_id res chain seq x y z
N MET A 1 18.92 -10.16 6.77
CA MET A 1 17.68 -9.35 6.74
C MET A 1 16.41 -10.18 6.97
N LEU A 2 16.13 -11.29 6.25
CA LEU A 2 15.00 -12.19 6.57
C LEU A 2 15.05 -12.81 7.99
N SER A 3 16.25 -12.85 8.59
CA SER A 3 16.51 -13.21 9.98
C SER A 3 15.74 -12.35 10.99
N LEU A 4 15.58 -11.04 10.76
CA LEU A 4 15.00 -10.13 11.76
C LEU A 4 13.48 -10.28 11.88
N ALA A 5 12.76 -10.49 10.79
CA ALA A 5 11.33 -10.81 10.85
C ALA A 5 11.07 -12.18 11.52
N HIS A 6 11.99 -13.14 11.34
CA HIS A 6 11.94 -14.42 12.05
C HIS A 6 12.43 -14.36 13.50
N GLN A 7 13.28 -13.39 13.86
CA GLN A 7 13.80 -13.19 15.22
C GLN A 7 12.88 -12.30 16.08
N ASN A 8 12.24 -11.30 15.47
CA ASN A 8 11.35 -10.35 16.17
C ASN A 8 9.89 -10.81 16.21
N GLY A 9 9.43 -11.61 15.25
CA GLY A 9 8.10 -12.25 15.30
C GLY A 9 7.86 -13.09 16.58
N PRO A 10 8.85 -13.89 17.04
CA PRO A 10 8.80 -14.58 18.33
C PRO A 10 8.64 -13.64 19.52
N GLN A 11 9.27 -12.45 19.48
CA GLN A 11 9.22 -11.50 20.59
C GLN A 11 7.84 -10.82 20.70
N ILE A 12 7.26 -10.44 19.56
CA ILE A 12 5.88 -9.91 19.52
C ILE A 12 4.87 -10.97 20.00
N LEU A 13 5.03 -12.22 19.57
CA LEU A 13 4.20 -13.32 20.04
C LEU A 13 4.44 -13.62 21.53
N GLN A 14 5.66 -13.44 22.05
CA GLN A 14 5.95 -13.58 23.48
C GLN A 14 5.25 -12.49 24.30
N ASP A 15 5.33 -11.23 23.87
CA ASP A 15 4.68 -10.11 24.57
C ASP A 15 3.15 -10.24 24.55
N LEU A 16 2.57 -10.65 23.42
CA LEU A 16 1.13 -10.95 23.34
C LEU A 16 0.74 -12.21 24.12
N SER A 17 1.63 -13.21 24.26
CA SER A 17 1.35 -14.41 25.08
C SER A 17 1.34 -14.12 26.58
N ARG A 18 2.03 -13.05 27.02
CA ARG A 18 2.03 -12.55 28.39
C ARG A 18 0.78 -11.72 28.71
N SER A 19 0.05 -11.26 27.69
CA SER A 19 -1.25 -10.60 27.88
C SER A 19 -2.28 -11.57 28.45
N LYS A 20 -3.04 -11.13 29.45
CA LYS A 20 -4.18 -11.89 30.00
C LYS A 20 -5.31 -12.12 28.96
N ASN A 21 -5.29 -11.40 27.84
CA ASN A 21 -6.31 -11.49 26.81
C ASN A 21 -5.97 -12.56 25.75
N LYS A 22 -6.19 -13.83 26.12
CA LYS A 22 -5.97 -15.00 25.24
C LYS A 22 -6.69 -14.88 23.89
N HIS A 23 -7.88 -14.27 23.87
CA HIS A 23 -8.65 -14.10 22.63
C HIS A 23 -7.92 -13.19 21.63
N LYS A 24 -7.41 -12.04 22.09
CA LYS A 24 -6.63 -11.12 21.26
C LYS A 24 -5.36 -11.79 20.72
N TYR A 25 -4.68 -12.58 21.54
CA TYR A 25 -3.50 -13.36 21.12
C TYR A 25 -3.81 -14.35 19.98
N TYR A 26 -4.87 -15.17 20.12
CA TYR A 26 -5.21 -16.16 19.10
C TYR A 26 -5.67 -15.52 17.79
N LYS A 27 -6.42 -14.41 17.86
CA LYS A 27 -6.81 -13.64 16.67
C LYS A 27 -5.57 -13.13 15.93
N TYR A 28 -4.66 -12.46 16.64
CA TYR A 28 -3.38 -11.99 16.07
C TYR A 28 -2.59 -13.12 15.41
N LYS A 29 -2.42 -14.25 16.12
CA LYS A 29 -1.65 -15.40 15.62
C LYS A 29 -2.25 -15.98 14.33
N ARG A 30 -3.58 -16.11 14.29
CA ARG A 30 -4.30 -16.61 13.11
C ARG A 30 -4.12 -15.66 11.92
N ASP A 31 -4.37 -14.36 12.13
CA ASP A 31 -4.31 -13.36 11.07
C ASP A 31 -2.87 -13.26 10.51
N LEU A 32 -1.86 -13.28 11.39
CA LEU A 32 -0.44 -13.35 10.99
C LEU A 32 -0.12 -14.64 10.20
N SER A 33 -0.64 -15.80 10.61
CA SER A 33 -0.38 -17.05 9.89
C SER A 33 -0.92 -17.03 8.45
N HIS A 34 -2.08 -16.42 8.23
CA HIS A 34 -2.65 -16.28 6.89
C HIS A 34 -1.80 -15.35 6.01
N LEU A 35 -1.33 -14.23 6.57
CA LEU A 35 -0.45 -13.30 5.84
C LEU A 35 0.92 -13.92 5.53
N LEU A 36 1.46 -14.76 6.41
CA LEU A 36 2.70 -15.48 6.18
C LEU A 36 2.58 -16.56 5.09
N ILE A 37 1.39 -17.10 4.84
CA ILE A 37 1.14 -17.96 3.66
C ILE A 37 1.26 -17.12 2.38
N GLY A 38 0.64 -15.94 2.35
CA GLY A 38 0.76 -14.99 1.24
C GLY A 38 2.19 -14.51 0.98
N LYS A 39 3.02 -14.38 2.02
CA LYS A 39 4.46 -14.11 1.87
C LYS A 39 5.20 -15.16 1.04
N ASN A 40 4.78 -16.42 1.12
CA ASN A 40 5.43 -17.53 0.42
C ASN A 40 5.10 -17.57 -1.09
N SER A 41 4.10 -16.81 -1.55
CA SER A 41 3.79 -16.70 -2.98
C SER A 41 4.69 -15.70 -3.73
N ASP A 42 5.64 -15.07 -3.04
CA ASP A 42 6.52 -14.02 -3.57
C ASP A 42 5.81 -12.74 -4.07
N ALA A 43 4.48 -12.67 -3.92
CA ALA A 43 3.65 -11.58 -4.40
C ALA A 43 3.88 -10.29 -3.58
N VAL A 44 4.13 -9.18 -4.26
CA VAL A 44 4.40 -7.86 -3.65
C VAL A 44 3.21 -7.41 -2.79
N ALA A 45 1.97 -7.65 -3.25
CA ALA A 45 0.75 -7.36 -2.50
C ALA A 45 0.77 -7.99 -1.10
N GLY A 46 1.12 -9.28 -1.01
CA GLY A 46 1.15 -10.01 0.26
C GLY A 46 2.18 -9.44 1.22
N TRP A 47 3.34 -9.01 0.73
CA TRP A 47 4.36 -8.33 1.54
C TRP A 47 3.85 -6.98 2.06
N LEU A 48 3.17 -6.19 1.22
CA LEU A 48 2.64 -4.90 1.63
C LEU A 48 1.45 -5.02 2.59
N MET A 49 0.58 -6.01 2.43
CA MET A 49 -0.47 -6.31 3.41
C MET A 49 0.13 -6.73 4.76
N LEU A 50 1.22 -7.51 4.74
CA LEU A 50 1.95 -7.87 5.95
C LEU A 50 2.61 -6.64 6.61
N ALA A 51 3.22 -5.74 5.83
CA ALA A 51 3.74 -4.48 6.36
C ALA A 51 2.62 -3.64 7.00
N SER A 52 1.47 -3.53 6.33
CA SER A 52 0.31 -2.81 6.83
C SER A 52 -0.22 -3.40 8.15
N PHE A 53 -0.24 -4.74 8.25
CA PHE A 53 -0.56 -5.42 9.51
C PHE A 53 0.40 -5.01 10.64
N PHE A 54 1.71 -4.97 10.39
CA PHE A 54 2.68 -4.54 11.40
C PHE A 54 2.57 -3.05 11.72
N TYR A 55 2.25 -2.21 10.74
CA TYR A 55 1.96 -0.80 10.95
C TYR A 55 0.79 -0.58 11.91
N VAL A 56 -0.36 -1.26 11.69
CA VAL A 56 -1.54 -1.15 12.56
C VAL A 56 -1.27 -1.65 13.99
N HIS A 57 -0.24 -2.48 14.18
CA HIS A 57 0.21 -2.94 15.50
C HIS A 57 1.42 -2.15 16.03
N GLU A 58 1.68 -0.95 15.49
CA GLU A 58 2.72 -0.01 15.94
C GLU A 58 4.16 -0.56 15.83
N HIS A 59 4.38 -1.57 14.99
CA HIS A 59 5.70 -2.14 14.72
C HIS A 59 6.35 -1.47 13.50
N TYR A 60 6.54 -0.15 13.56
CA TYR A 60 6.93 0.69 12.43
C TYR A 60 8.26 0.30 11.78
N LEU A 61 9.29 -0.03 12.58
CA LEU A 61 10.60 -0.44 12.04
C LEU A 61 10.51 -1.76 11.26
N LEU A 62 9.76 -2.73 11.78
CA LEU A 62 9.54 -4.00 11.10
C LEU A 62 8.70 -3.83 9.83
N SER A 63 7.69 -2.95 9.87
CA SER A 63 6.93 -2.54 8.69
C SER A 63 7.85 -1.98 7.62
N LEU A 64 8.73 -1.02 7.97
CA LEU A 64 9.70 -0.42 7.05
C LEU A 64 10.66 -1.45 6.43
N ASP A 65 11.15 -2.42 7.22
CA ASP A 65 11.98 -3.51 6.69
C ASP A 65 11.25 -4.33 5.62
N ILE A 66 9.98 -4.64 5.87
CA ILE A 66 9.13 -5.39 4.92
C ILE A 66 8.84 -4.55 3.68
N ILE A 67 8.54 -3.26 3.86
CA ILE A 67 8.30 -2.33 2.74
C ILE A 67 9.55 -2.23 1.85
N ASN A 68 10.73 -2.03 2.44
CA ASN A 68 11.99 -1.96 1.71
C ASN A 68 12.25 -3.24 0.90
N HIS A 69 11.92 -4.40 1.46
CA HIS A 69 11.99 -5.68 0.75
C HIS A 69 10.98 -5.76 -0.41
N ALA A 70 9.75 -5.31 -0.20
CA ALA A 70 8.71 -5.27 -1.24
C ALA A 70 9.10 -4.32 -2.39
N VAL A 71 9.59 -3.11 -2.09
CA VAL A 71 10.02 -2.12 -3.08
C VAL A 71 11.17 -2.64 -3.94
N ARG A 72 12.14 -3.36 -3.37
CA ARG A 72 13.24 -3.99 -4.15
C ARG A 72 12.74 -5.02 -5.16
N LYS A 73 11.55 -5.58 -4.95
CA LYS A 73 10.92 -6.52 -5.89
C LYS A 73 10.09 -5.82 -6.96
N CYS A 74 9.76 -4.54 -6.79
CA CYS A 74 9.08 -3.73 -7.80
C CYS A 74 10.08 -3.24 -8.86
N THR A 75 10.59 -4.15 -9.68
CA THR A 75 11.40 -3.78 -10.84
C THR A 75 10.52 -3.19 -11.94
N SER A 76 11.08 -2.32 -12.78
CA SER A 76 10.38 -1.70 -13.91
C SER A 76 9.72 -2.75 -14.82
N GLU A 77 10.40 -3.87 -15.05
CA GLU A 77 9.87 -5.01 -15.82
C GLU A 77 8.60 -5.59 -15.19
N LYS A 78 8.60 -5.82 -13.87
CA LYS A 78 7.44 -6.42 -13.18
C LYS A 78 6.25 -5.48 -13.09
N LEU A 79 6.49 -4.18 -12.97
CA LEU A 79 5.43 -3.15 -12.95
C LEU A 79 4.76 -3.02 -14.32
N TYR A 80 5.52 -3.17 -15.40
CA TYR A 80 5.01 -3.14 -16.78
C TYR A 80 4.10 -4.35 -17.09
N HIS A 81 4.37 -5.52 -16.50
CA HIS A 81 3.63 -6.74 -16.77
C HIS A 81 2.24 -6.83 -16.13
N TRP A 82 2.02 -6.18 -14.99
CA TRP A 82 0.68 -6.05 -14.39
C TRP A 82 -0.32 -5.42 -15.37
N GLN A 83 0.15 -4.48 -16.19
CA GLN A 83 -0.67 -3.67 -17.08
C GLN A 83 -1.13 -4.41 -18.33
N ILE A 84 -0.36 -5.41 -18.80
CA ILE A 84 -0.67 -6.17 -20.03
C ILE A 84 -1.78 -7.22 -19.76
N GLY A 85 -1.86 -7.73 -18.52
CA GLY A 85 -2.76 -8.82 -18.15
C GLY A 85 -4.26 -8.47 -18.10
N LEU A 86 -4.61 -7.18 -18.06
CA LEU A 86 -6.01 -6.76 -17.92
C LEU A 86 -6.71 -6.46 -19.27
N ASN A 87 -5.96 -6.06 -20.31
CA ASN A 87 -6.57 -5.51 -21.53
C ASN A 87 -6.19 -6.20 -22.85
N GLN A 88 -5.32 -7.22 -22.88
CA GLN A 88 -4.87 -7.82 -24.14
C GLN A 88 -5.21 -9.32 -24.27
N THR A 89 -5.57 -9.69 -25.51
CA THR A 89 -5.94 -11.02 -25.97
C THR A 89 -4.85 -12.07 -25.70
N GLN A 90 -5.26 -13.33 -25.62
CA GLN A 90 -4.40 -14.52 -25.43
C GLN A 90 -3.15 -14.54 -26.33
N GLU A 91 -3.17 -13.86 -27.49
CA GLU A 91 -2.06 -13.81 -28.46
C GLU A 91 -0.82 -13.05 -27.95
N ASN A 92 -0.97 -11.96 -27.19
CA ASN A 92 0.19 -11.22 -26.65
C ASN A 92 0.83 -11.97 -25.49
N LEU A 93 0.01 -12.67 -24.69
CA LEU A 93 0.50 -13.63 -23.71
C LEU A 93 1.27 -14.77 -24.40
N LEU A 94 0.73 -15.35 -25.49
CA LEU A 94 1.36 -16.42 -26.27
C LEU A 94 2.69 -16.02 -26.93
N TYR A 95 2.79 -14.82 -27.47
CA TYR A 95 4.04 -14.31 -28.04
C TYR A 95 5.11 -14.11 -26.96
N PHE A 96 4.71 -13.67 -25.77
CA PHE A 96 5.61 -13.48 -24.63
C PHE A 96 6.04 -14.82 -23.98
N PHE A 97 5.12 -15.79 -23.87
CA PHE A 97 5.40 -17.15 -23.39
C PHE A 97 6.47 -17.88 -24.23
N LYS A 98 6.71 -17.45 -25.47
CA LYS A 98 7.74 -18.03 -26.34
C LYS A 98 9.18 -17.60 -26.02
N ARG A 99 9.40 -16.56 -25.22
CA ARG A 99 10.75 -15.95 -25.03
C ARG A 99 11.23 -15.87 -23.58
N THR A 100 10.40 -16.18 -22.60
CA THR A 100 10.73 -16.01 -21.18
C THR A 100 10.32 -17.26 -20.39
N GLU A 101 11.15 -17.71 -19.44
CA GLU A 101 10.80 -18.87 -18.61
C GLU A 101 9.48 -18.64 -17.85
N LEU A 102 8.63 -19.67 -17.82
CA LEU A 102 7.30 -19.65 -17.18
C LEU A 102 7.35 -19.12 -15.73
N CYS A 103 8.42 -19.43 -15.00
CA CYS A 103 8.65 -18.96 -13.62
C CYS A 103 8.81 -17.44 -13.53
N THR A 104 9.49 -16.81 -14.50
CA THR A 104 9.67 -15.35 -14.56
C THR A 104 8.35 -14.66 -14.91
N ILE A 105 7.55 -15.27 -15.78
CA ILE A 105 6.22 -14.76 -16.16
C ILE A 105 5.25 -14.85 -14.97
N LEU A 106 5.21 -15.98 -14.26
CA LEU A 106 4.39 -16.12 -13.05
C LEU A 106 4.81 -15.10 -11.97
N LYS A 107 6.11 -14.86 -11.79
CA LYS A 107 6.63 -13.82 -10.87
C LYS A 107 6.34 -12.39 -11.34
N ALA A 108 6.17 -12.15 -12.64
CA ALA A 108 5.81 -10.84 -13.17
C ALA A 108 4.29 -10.58 -13.05
N ILE A 109 3.47 -11.62 -13.18
CA ILE A 109 2.02 -11.59 -12.94
C ILE A 109 1.70 -11.34 -11.45
N THR A 110 2.61 -11.68 -10.52
CA THR A 110 2.39 -11.56 -9.06
C THR A 110 2.51 -10.16 -8.45
N VAL A 111 2.69 -9.09 -9.25
CA VAL A 111 2.57 -7.71 -8.73
C VAL A 111 1.10 -7.30 -8.73
N GLU A 112 0.28 -8.05 -7.99
CA GLU A 112 -1.08 -7.61 -7.73
C GLU A 112 -1.06 -6.36 -6.85
N CYS A 113 -2.07 -5.52 -7.02
CA CYS A 113 -2.31 -4.40 -6.13
C CYS A 113 -2.83 -4.93 -4.77
N PRO A 114 -2.33 -4.43 -3.63
CA PRO A 114 -2.95 -4.69 -2.34
C PRO A 114 -4.40 -4.20 -2.34
N LYS A 115 -5.33 -5.12 -2.03
CA LYS A 115 -6.76 -4.86 -1.95
C LYS A 115 -7.22 -4.88 -0.51
N PHE A 116 -7.82 -3.78 -0.06
CA PHE A 116 -8.40 -3.68 1.27
C PHE A 116 -9.91 -3.54 1.19
N PRO A 117 -10.67 -4.41 1.88
CA PRO A 117 -12.05 -4.11 2.19
C PRO A 117 -12.16 -2.80 2.96
N PRO A 118 -13.26 -2.04 2.77
CA PRO A 118 -13.58 -0.94 3.67
C PRO A 118 -13.52 -1.38 5.13
N ASN A 119 -12.97 -0.52 5.99
CA ASN A 119 -12.82 -0.77 7.43
C ASN A 119 -12.01 -2.05 7.76
N SER A 120 -11.15 -2.49 6.84
CA SER A 120 -10.28 -3.64 7.09
C SER A 120 -9.38 -3.38 8.31
N PRO A 121 -9.28 -4.34 9.25
CA PRO A 121 -8.46 -4.19 10.46
C PRO A 121 -6.95 -4.17 10.16
N ILE A 122 -6.56 -4.43 8.91
CA ILE A 122 -5.18 -4.34 8.45
C ILE A 122 -4.91 -3.12 7.57
N SER A 123 -5.93 -2.31 7.27
CA SER A 123 -5.76 -1.04 6.57
C SER A 123 -5.26 0.02 7.56
N PRO A 124 -4.32 0.90 7.17
CA PRO A 124 -3.99 2.09 7.95
C PRO A 124 -5.27 2.87 8.25
N GLN A 125 -5.38 3.38 9.48
CA GLN A 125 -6.55 4.17 9.90
C GLN A 125 -6.71 5.43 9.03
N GLU A 126 -5.60 5.98 8.54
CA GLU A 126 -5.54 7.14 7.67
C GLU A 126 -6.19 6.87 6.31
N LEU A 127 -6.27 5.60 5.89
CA LEU A 127 -6.99 5.18 4.68
C LEU A 127 -8.44 4.78 4.91
N GLN A 128 -8.94 4.82 6.14
CA GLN A 128 -10.33 4.46 6.43
C GLN A 128 -11.26 5.59 5.97
N LEU A 129 -11.70 5.50 4.71
CA LEU A 129 -12.64 6.42 4.10
C LEU A 129 -14.07 6.03 4.54
N ASN A 130 -14.60 6.74 5.55
CA ASN A 130 -15.95 6.51 6.05
C ASN A 130 -16.99 6.61 4.93
N GLY A 131 -17.79 5.55 4.76
CA GLY A 131 -18.83 5.48 3.74
C GLY A 131 -18.37 4.96 2.37
N CYS A 132 -17.09 4.64 2.20
CA CYS A 132 -16.63 3.92 1.02
C CYS A 132 -17.02 2.44 1.14
N GLU A 133 -17.78 1.91 0.18
CA GLU A 133 -18.10 0.47 0.11
C GLU A 133 -17.19 -0.30 -0.85
N GLN A 134 -16.38 0.42 -1.63
CA GLN A 134 -15.52 -0.15 -2.66
C GLN A 134 -14.22 -0.71 -2.08
N LEU A 135 -13.70 -1.76 -2.70
CA LEU A 135 -12.36 -2.26 -2.39
C LEU A 135 -11.32 -1.19 -2.72
N LEU A 136 -10.47 -0.87 -1.76
CA LEU A 136 -9.34 0.03 -1.98
C LEU A 136 -8.25 -0.75 -2.71
N ASP A 137 -8.05 -0.44 -3.99
CA ASP A 137 -7.06 -1.09 -4.85
C ASP A 137 -5.94 -0.10 -5.17
N LEU A 138 -4.78 -0.25 -4.52
CA LEU A 138 -3.68 0.70 -4.62
C LEU A 138 -2.51 0.14 -5.40
N HIS A 139 -1.92 0.97 -6.25
CA HIS A 139 -0.68 0.59 -6.91
C HIS A 139 0.42 0.25 -5.87
N PRO A 140 1.14 -0.89 -5.97
CA PRO A 140 2.03 -1.36 -4.92
C PRO A 140 3.11 -0.36 -4.51
N LEU A 141 3.71 0.35 -5.47
CA LEU A 141 4.70 1.39 -5.14
C LEU A 141 4.09 2.60 -4.44
N ILE A 142 2.86 2.99 -4.81
CA ILE A 142 2.16 4.09 -4.15
C ILE A 142 1.91 3.72 -2.69
N PHE A 143 1.33 2.54 -2.47
CA PHE A 143 1.06 2.06 -1.13
C PHE A 143 2.34 1.88 -0.30
N ALA A 144 3.44 1.42 -0.91
CA ALA A 144 4.73 1.32 -0.24
C ALA A 144 5.27 2.68 0.22
N HIS A 145 5.25 3.71 -0.64
CA HIS A 145 5.73 5.05 -0.28
C HIS A 145 4.82 5.75 0.72
N PHE A 146 3.51 5.55 0.60
CA PHE A 146 2.53 6.02 1.56
C PHE A 146 2.74 5.38 2.95
N LEU A 147 2.83 4.04 3.02
CA LEU A 147 3.01 3.34 4.27
C LEU A 147 4.39 3.64 4.92
N SER A 148 5.43 3.83 4.10
CA SER A 148 6.73 4.32 4.57
C SER A 148 6.62 5.71 5.22
N PHE A 149 5.89 6.62 4.59
CA PHE A 149 5.64 7.96 5.14
C PHE A 149 4.95 7.87 6.51
N LEU A 150 3.89 7.05 6.64
CA LEU A 150 3.21 6.86 7.91
C LEU A 150 4.15 6.32 8.99
N CYS A 151 4.95 5.30 8.67
CA CYS A 151 5.92 4.75 9.61
C CYS A 151 6.93 5.82 10.08
N TYR A 152 7.50 6.61 9.16
CA TYR A 152 8.41 7.70 9.54
C TYR A 152 7.73 8.79 10.35
N TYR A 153 6.45 9.07 10.09
CA TYR A 153 5.68 10.07 10.82
C TYR A 153 5.53 9.69 12.30
N HIS A 154 5.13 8.45 12.58
CA HIS A 154 5.01 7.95 13.96
C HIS A 154 6.37 7.73 14.65
N LEU A 155 7.44 7.54 13.89
CA LEU A 155 8.81 7.50 14.42
C LEU A 155 9.42 8.91 14.63
N HIS A 156 8.70 9.98 14.29
CA HIS A 156 9.17 11.37 14.33
C HIS A 156 10.40 11.66 13.45
N GLU A 157 10.61 10.89 12.38
CA GLU A 157 11.73 11.00 11.45
C GLU A 157 11.44 12.00 10.33
N GLN A 158 11.36 13.29 10.65
CA GLN A 158 10.89 14.35 9.72
C GLN A 158 11.63 14.37 8.36
N ARG A 159 12.95 14.12 8.35
CA ARG A 159 13.73 14.08 7.11
C ARG A 159 13.27 12.95 6.20
N LEU A 160 13.04 11.77 6.76
CA LEU A 160 12.60 10.58 6.03
C LEU A 160 11.13 10.70 5.60
N CYS A 161 10.28 11.35 6.41
CA CYS A 161 8.92 11.72 6.00
C CYS A 161 8.93 12.55 4.71
N LYS A 162 9.72 13.64 4.68
CA LYS A 162 9.82 14.51 3.49
C LYS A 162 10.32 13.76 2.26
N GLN A 163 11.29 12.87 2.45
CA GLN A 163 11.81 12.03 1.38
C GLN A 163 10.74 11.05 0.85
N SER A 164 10.02 10.38 1.74
CA SER A 164 8.95 9.43 1.36
C SER A 164 7.80 10.14 0.65
N LEU A 165 7.41 11.34 1.10
CA LEU A 165 6.42 12.19 0.44
C LEU A 165 6.86 12.61 -0.96
N LEU A 166 8.13 12.99 -1.13
CA LEU A 166 8.68 13.32 -2.44
C LEU A 166 8.65 12.11 -3.38
N GLN A 167 9.02 10.92 -2.88
CA GLN A 167 8.97 9.67 -3.65
C GLN A 167 7.54 9.30 -4.05
N LEU A 168 6.58 9.44 -3.14
CA LEU A 168 5.15 9.25 -3.41
C LEU A 168 4.70 10.17 -4.55
N ARG A 169 4.94 11.48 -4.42
CA ARG A 169 4.59 12.47 -5.44
C ARG A 169 5.24 12.16 -6.80
N GLN A 170 6.52 11.82 -6.82
CA GLN A 170 7.23 11.45 -8.05
C GLN A 170 6.65 10.19 -8.69
N THR A 171 6.22 9.21 -7.88
CA THR A 171 5.62 7.97 -8.38
C THR A 171 4.24 8.23 -8.99
N ILE A 172 3.45 9.13 -8.39
CA ILE A 172 2.15 9.55 -8.93
C ILE A 172 2.32 10.35 -10.24
N MET A 173 3.29 11.28 -10.28
CA MET A 173 3.51 12.14 -11.43
C MET A 173 4.19 11.45 -12.62
N LYS A 174 4.91 10.35 -12.37
CA LYS A 174 5.49 9.56 -13.46
C LYS A 174 4.36 8.82 -14.17
N PRO A 175 4.21 8.98 -15.50
CA PRO A 175 3.28 8.15 -16.24
C PRO A 175 3.73 6.70 -16.08
N LEU A 176 2.96 5.92 -15.31
CA LEU A 176 3.22 4.51 -15.11
C LEU A 176 2.94 3.71 -16.40
N THR A 177 2.27 4.31 -17.39
CA THR A 177 1.92 3.73 -18.68
C THR A 177 2.24 4.68 -19.84
N THR A 178 2.65 4.13 -20.99
CA THR A 178 2.64 4.85 -22.29
C THR A 178 1.22 5.04 -22.82
N ASP A 179 0.28 4.20 -22.39
CA ASP A 179 -1.11 4.30 -22.76
C ASP A 179 -1.81 5.33 -21.87
N ARG A 180 -2.36 6.39 -22.50
CA ARG A 180 -3.04 7.51 -21.82
C ARG A 180 -4.34 7.08 -21.12
N SER A 181 -4.79 5.85 -21.34
CA SER A 181 -6.03 5.28 -20.79
C SER A 181 -5.96 5.00 -19.29
N TYR A 182 -4.79 4.69 -18.74
CA TYR A 182 -4.57 4.46 -17.29
C TYR A 182 -3.94 5.66 -16.57
N ILE A 183 -3.73 6.77 -17.30
CA ILE A 183 -3.20 8.04 -16.77
C ILE A 183 -4.31 8.86 -16.09
N TYR A 184 -5.53 8.32 -15.97
CA TYR A 184 -6.44 8.78 -14.93
C TYR A 184 -5.92 8.27 -13.59
N ASN A 185 -5.04 9.07 -13.00
CA ASN A 185 -5.20 9.52 -11.63
C ASN A 185 -5.96 8.52 -10.74
N ASP A 186 -5.29 7.45 -10.31
CA ASP A 186 -5.84 6.57 -9.28
C ASP A 186 -6.25 7.47 -8.11
N ILE A 187 -7.55 7.63 -7.94
CA ILE A 187 -8.15 8.58 -6.98
C ILE A 187 -7.57 8.30 -5.59
N LEU A 188 -7.33 7.02 -5.28
CA LEU A 188 -6.71 6.59 -4.04
C LEU A 188 -5.27 7.04 -3.91
N SER A 189 -4.49 7.04 -5.00
CA SER A 189 -3.13 7.58 -5.02
C SER A 189 -3.10 9.07 -4.68
N ILE A 190 -4.03 9.85 -5.23
CA ILE A 190 -4.15 11.29 -4.94
C ILE A 190 -4.64 11.52 -3.51
N ILE A 191 -5.60 10.71 -3.04
CA ILE A 191 -6.06 10.74 -1.64
C ILE A 191 -4.92 10.44 -0.67
N CYS A 192 -4.10 9.41 -0.95
CA CYS A 192 -2.91 9.09 -0.16
C CYS A 192 -1.95 10.28 -0.07
N LEU A 193 -1.71 10.96 -1.19
CA LEU A 193 -0.87 12.17 -1.22
C LEU A 193 -1.48 13.31 -0.38
N GLY A 194 -2.80 13.53 -0.51
CA GLY A 194 -3.54 14.54 0.27
C GLY A 194 -3.48 14.29 1.77
N ILE A 195 -3.66 13.03 2.20
CA ILE A 195 -3.51 12.59 3.59
C ILE A 195 -2.09 12.92 4.10
N CYS A 196 -1.05 12.57 3.34
CA CYS A 196 0.32 12.86 3.75
C CYS A 196 0.58 14.37 3.92
N TYR A 197 0.08 15.21 3.01
CA TYR A 197 0.17 16.67 3.13
C TYR A 197 -0.58 17.20 4.36
N GLN A 198 -1.79 16.68 4.62
CA GLN A 198 -2.58 17.06 5.79
C GLN A 198 -1.84 16.72 7.10
N MET A 199 -1.24 15.52 7.20
CA MET A 199 -0.52 15.09 8.40
C MET A 199 0.71 15.97 8.73
N ILE A 200 1.34 16.58 7.73
CA ILE A 200 2.46 17.53 7.94
C ILE A 200 2.01 19.00 8.05
N GLY A 201 0.70 19.27 8.05
CA GLY A 201 0.14 20.61 8.16
C GLY A 201 0.15 21.44 6.88
N ASP A 202 0.47 20.85 5.71
CA ASP A 202 0.34 21.52 4.41
C ASP A 202 -1.11 21.40 3.90
N THR A 203 -1.98 22.18 4.55
CA THR A 203 -3.43 22.18 4.27
C THR A 203 -3.75 22.63 2.85
N HIS A 204 -2.93 23.51 2.26
CA HIS A 204 -3.11 23.98 0.90
C HIS A 204 -2.89 22.84 -0.10
N SER A 205 -1.75 22.15 -0.04
CA SER A 205 -1.46 21.02 -0.93
C SER A 205 -2.42 19.86 -0.71
N ALA A 206 -2.82 19.59 0.54
CA ALA A 206 -3.82 18.58 0.85
C ALA A 206 -5.15 18.87 0.16
N ARG A 207 -5.65 20.11 0.28
CA ARG A 207 -6.89 20.54 -0.38
C ARG A 207 -6.83 20.42 -1.89
N GLN A 208 -5.70 20.79 -2.51
CA GLN A 208 -5.52 20.63 -3.95
C GLN A 208 -5.60 19.16 -4.38
N CYS A 209 -5.00 18.24 -3.62
CA CYS A 209 -5.10 16.81 -3.90
C CYS A 209 -6.56 16.34 -3.81
N PHE A 210 -7.29 16.68 -2.74
CA PHE A 210 -8.68 16.27 -2.61
C PHE A 210 -9.59 16.89 -3.67
N LEU A 211 -9.39 18.16 -4.03
CA LEU A 211 -10.10 18.77 -5.15
C LEU A 211 -9.79 18.07 -6.48
N GLN A 212 -8.54 17.71 -6.73
CA GLN A 212 -8.17 16.95 -7.92
C GLN A 212 -8.87 15.58 -7.93
N ALA A 213 -8.89 14.86 -6.80
CA ALA A 213 -9.63 13.61 -6.65
C ALA A 213 -11.13 13.79 -6.97
N THR A 214 -11.75 14.91 -6.53
CA THR A 214 -13.16 15.21 -6.81
C THR A 214 -13.50 15.36 -8.28
N GLN A 215 -12.58 15.90 -9.08
CA GLN A 215 -12.80 16.14 -10.49
C GLN A 215 -12.74 14.86 -11.33
N ILE A 216 -12.27 13.75 -10.75
CA ILE A 216 -12.09 12.47 -11.43
C ILE A 216 -13.28 11.53 -11.16
N ASP A 217 -13.88 11.59 -9.97
CA ASP A 217 -15.06 10.79 -9.59
C ASP A 217 -16.01 11.63 -8.71
N GLU A 218 -17.22 11.88 -9.22
CA GLU A 218 -18.21 12.74 -8.58
C GLU A 218 -18.98 12.03 -7.43
N GLU A 219 -18.99 10.70 -7.31
CA GLU A 219 -20.01 10.03 -6.48
C GLU A 219 -19.56 9.23 -5.24
N ASN A 220 -18.35 8.66 -5.11
CA ASN A 220 -18.11 7.70 -4.00
C ASN A 220 -16.90 7.92 -3.08
N LEU A 221 -15.66 8.06 -3.59
CA LEU A 221 -14.47 8.16 -2.73
C LEU A 221 -14.23 9.57 -2.17
N THR A 222 -14.77 10.54 -2.90
CA THR A 222 -14.43 11.94 -2.82
C THR A 222 -15.05 12.66 -1.62
N SER A 223 -16.31 12.34 -1.30
CA SER A 223 -17.04 12.94 -0.21
C SER A 223 -16.45 12.56 1.16
N ALA A 224 -15.90 11.35 1.28
CA ALA A 224 -15.18 10.88 2.47
C ALA A 224 -13.83 11.61 2.65
N ALA A 225 -13.06 11.78 1.57
CA ALA A 225 -11.78 12.49 1.62
C ALA A 225 -11.94 14.01 1.90
N MET A 226 -12.98 14.64 1.34
CA MET A 226 -13.29 16.06 1.61
C MET A 226 -13.72 16.30 3.06
N ARG A 227 -14.39 15.32 3.70
CA ARG A 227 -14.73 15.41 5.13
C ARG A 227 -13.48 15.41 6.01
N LEU A 228 -12.45 14.63 5.67
CA LEU A 228 -11.17 14.65 6.38
C LEU A 228 -10.50 16.03 6.33
N CYS A 229 -10.60 16.74 5.20
CA CYS A 229 -9.98 18.05 5.03
C CYS A 229 -10.68 19.17 5.82
N ASN A 230 -11.99 19.05 6.05
CA ASN A 230 -12.80 20.06 6.76
C ASN A 230 -12.80 19.88 8.29
N CYS A 231 -12.39 18.73 8.82
CA CYS A 231 -12.38 18.47 10.27
C CYS A 231 -11.19 19.08 11.04
N ASN A 232 -10.24 19.74 10.36
CA ASN A 232 -9.00 20.25 10.97
C ASN A 232 -8.84 21.78 10.83
N VAL A 233 -9.93 22.53 10.62
CA VAL A 233 -9.91 24.01 10.53
C VAL A 233 -10.40 24.67 11.83
N ASP A 234 -10.22 24.00 12.97
CA ASP A 234 -10.48 24.55 14.31
C ASP A 234 -9.16 24.90 15.02
#